data_AF-A0AA95S8I0-F1
#
_entry.id   AF-A0AA95S8I0-F1
#
_cell.length_a   1.000
_cell.length_b   1.000
_cell.length_c   1.000
_cell.angle_alpha   90.00
_cell.angle_beta   90.00
_cell.angle_gamma   90.00
#
_symmetry.space_group_name_H-M   'P 1'
#
loop_
_entity.id
_entity.type
_entity.pdbx_description
1 polymer ?
#
loop_
_entity_poly.entity_id
_entity_poly.type
_entity_poly.pdbx_seq_one_letter_code
_entity_poly.pdbx_strand_id
1 'polypeptide(L)'
;MSYTYNLYSSDQLGLTKSYHIQTDLPPHKFRAIMMEFRRGGEKDPNVFLKYMIEQFQDGFHLFEYDDIVQYDADQENSAILANLLDQHDQTI
;
A
#
# COMPACT_ATOMS: atom_id res chain seq x y z
N MET A 1 18.77 -6.31 -0.63
CA MET A 1 18.60 -5.04 0.12
C MET A 1 17.23 -4.57 -0.34
N SER A 2 16.20 -4.70 0.48
CA SER A 2 14.82 -4.59 0.02
C SER A 2 14.33 -3.14 0.07
N TYR A 3 13.58 -2.73 -0.94
CA TYR A 3 12.94 -1.43 -1.05
C TYR A 3 11.42 -1.60 -0.97
N THR A 4 10.76 -0.63 -0.34
CA THR A 4 9.29 -0.60 -0.24
C THR A 4 8.74 0.51 -1.12
N TYR A 5 7.72 0.20 -1.92
CA TYR A 5 7.03 1.12 -2.81
C TYR A 5 5.53 1.09 -2.56
N ASN A 6 4.91 2.26 -2.55
CA ASN A 6 3.47 2.39 -2.40
C ASN A 6 2.87 2.76 -3.76
N LEU A 7 1.89 1.98 -4.19
CA LEU A 7 1.10 2.21 -5.40
C LEU A 7 -0.34 2.51 -5.00
N TYR A 8 -0.86 3.61 -5.51
CA TYR A 8 -2.23 4.04 -5.26
C TYR A 8 -3.03 3.87 -6.55
N SER A 9 -4.16 3.17 -6.44
CA SER A 9 -5.17 3.12 -7.49
C SER A 9 -6.30 4.06 -7.09
N SER A 10 -6.53 5.14 -7.85
CA SER A 10 -7.74 5.93 -7.66
C SER A 10 -8.82 5.43 -8.63
N ASP A 11 -9.87 4.82 -8.09
CA ASP A 11 -11.09 4.65 -8.88
C ASP A 11 -11.97 5.91 -8.75
N GLN A 12 -12.79 6.21 -9.76
CA GLN A 12 -13.63 7.42 -9.82
C GLN A 12 -14.63 7.54 -8.65
N LEU A 13 -14.83 6.47 -7.90
CA LEU A 13 -15.77 6.36 -6.77
C LEU A 13 -15.14 6.69 -5.41
N GLY A 14 -13.89 7.14 -5.35
CA GLY A 14 -13.25 7.60 -4.11
C GLY A 14 -12.72 6.48 -3.20
N LEU A 15 -12.78 5.22 -3.63
CA LEU A 15 -12.07 4.11 -2.99
C LEU A 15 -10.65 4.03 -3.58
N THR A 16 -9.64 4.15 -2.72
CA THR A 16 -8.23 4.18 -3.10
C THR A 16 -7.53 2.91 -2.66
N LYS A 17 -7.53 1.87 -3.50
CA LYS A 17 -6.71 0.69 -3.19
C LYS A 17 -5.23 1.08 -3.09
N SER A 18 -4.63 0.75 -1.95
CA SER A 18 -3.23 0.96 -1.69
C SER A 18 -2.48 -0.38 -1.72
N TYR A 19 -1.40 -0.42 -2.49
CA TYR A 19 -0.56 -1.58 -2.68
C TYR A 19 0.83 -1.27 -2.14
N HIS A 20 1.27 -2.03 -1.15
CA HIS A 20 2.63 -1.94 -0.63
C HIS A 20 3.46 -3.07 -1.23
N ILE A 21 4.49 -2.70 -1.97
CA ILE A 21 5.37 -3.62 -2.67
C ILE A 21 6.73 -3.60 -2.00
N GLN A 22 7.19 -4.73 -1.49
CA GLN A 22 8.57 -4.93 -1.09
C GLN A 22 9.30 -5.67 -2.21
N THR A 23 10.42 -5.12 -2.69
CA THR A 23 11.24 -5.74 -3.74
C THR A 23 12.72 -5.40 -3.62
N ASP A 24 13.61 -6.30 -4.04
CA ASP A 24 15.04 -6.02 -4.18
C ASP A 24 15.38 -5.08 -5.35
N LEU A 25 14.38 -4.71 -6.16
CA LEU A 25 14.57 -3.76 -7.25
C LEU A 25 14.87 -2.35 -6.70
N PRO A 26 16.02 -1.75 -7.07
CA PRO A 26 16.34 -0.40 -6.68
C PRO A 26 15.44 0.62 -7.40
N PRO A 27 15.28 1.84 -6.85
CA PRO A 27 14.28 2.81 -7.30
C PRO A 27 14.34 3.15 -8.79
N HIS A 28 15.54 3.22 -9.37
CA HIS A 28 15.72 3.54 -10.78
C HIS A 28 15.20 2.44 -11.71
N LYS A 29 15.38 1.16 -11.35
CA LYS A 29 14.85 0.02 -12.12
C LYS A 29 13.34 -0.09 -11.98
N PHE A 30 12.83 0.04 -10.75
CA PHE A 30 11.40 0.00 -10.49
C PHE A 30 10.66 1.09 -11.29
N ARG A 31 11.18 2.32 -11.30
CA ARG A 31 10.64 3.42 -12.12
C ARG A 31 10.70 3.14 -13.62
N ALA A 32 11.80 2.57 -14.12
CA ALA A 32 11.93 2.24 -15.54
C ALA A 32 10.85 1.24 -15.99
N ILE A 33 10.68 0.15 -15.23
CA ILE A 33 9.67 -0.88 -15.50
C ILE A 33 8.26 -0.26 -15.48
N MET A 34 7.94 0.55 -14.47
CA MET A 34 6.64 1.22 -14.38
C MET A 34 6.38 2.17 -15.56
N MET A 35 7.39 2.92 -16.01
CA MET A 35 7.26 3.81 -17.17
C MET A 35 7.04 3.01 -18.46
N GLU A 36 7.75 1.90 -18.66
CA GLU A 36 7.54 1.02 -19.81
C GLU A 36 6.14 0.42 -19.80
N PHE A 37 5.67 -0.02 -18.65
CA PHE A 37 4.32 -0.57 -18.48
C PHE A 37 3.24 0.46 -18.86
N ARG A 38 3.38 1.71 -18.38
CA ARG A 38 2.48 2.81 -18.74
C ARG A 38 2.54 3.18 -20.23
N ARG A 39 3.71 3.06 -20.87
CA ARG A 39 3.87 3.33 -22.32
C ARG A 39 3.17 2.26 -23.17
N GLY A 40 2.96 1.06 -22.65
CA GLY A 40 2.15 0.01 -23.27
C GLY A 40 0.65 0.31 -23.30
N GLY A 41 0.20 1.41 -22.68
CA GLY A 41 -1.21 1.79 -22.62
C GLY A 41 -1.98 1.14 -21.47
N GLU A 42 -1.35 0.22 -20.74
CA GLU A 42 -1.94 -0.43 -19.56
C GLU A 42 -1.97 0.55 -18.38
N LYS A 43 -3.15 0.67 -17.77
CA LYS A 43 -3.40 1.58 -16.64
C LYS A 43 -3.86 0.83 -15.41
N ASP A 44 -4.21 -0.44 -15.54
CA ASP A 44 -4.65 -1.25 -14.41
C ASP A 44 -3.42 -1.64 -13.54
N PRO A 45 -3.35 -1.16 -12.29
CA PRO A 45 -2.27 -1.52 -11.38
C PRO A 45 -2.24 -3.03 -11.06
N ASN A 46 -3.36 -3.75 -11.16
CA ASN A 46 -3.39 -5.20 -10.93
C ASN A 46 -2.61 -5.96 -12.02
N VAL A 47 -2.66 -5.50 -13.27
CA VAL A 47 -1.91 -6.11 -14.38
C VAL A 47 -0.41 -5.86 -14.19
N PHE A 48 -0.03 -4.67 -13.70
CA PHE A 48 1.35 -4.36 -13.34
C PHE A 48 1.86 -5.24 -12.18
N LEU A 49 1.06 -5.39 -11.13
CA LEU A 49 1.40 -6.22 -9.97
C LEU A 49 1.58 -7.68 -10.37
N LYS A 50 0.68 -8.21 -11.19
CA LYS A 50 0.78 -9.58 -11.70
C LYS A 50 2.08 -9.79 -12.49
N TYR A 51 2.41 -8.87 -13.39
CA TYR A 51 3.68 -8.91 -14.13
C TYR A 51 4.88 -8.92 -13.18
N MET A 52 4.87 -8.07 -12.15
CA MET A 52 5.98 -7.99 -11.19
C MET A 52 6.12 -9.28 -10.36
N ILE A 53 5.00 -9.89 -9.95
CA ILE A 53 5.01 -11.18 -9.24
C ILE A 53 5.60 -12.26 -10.16
N GLU A 54 5.16 -12.34 -11.41
CA GLU A 54 5.63 -13.37 -12.35
C GLU A 54 7.12 -13.23 -12.69
N GLN A 55 7.64 -12.00 -12.82
CA GLN A 55 9.02 -11.75 -13.22
C GLN A 55 10.01 -11.71 -12.05
N PHE A 56 9.56 -11.41 -10.82
CA PHE A 56 10.44 -11.15 -9.67
C PHE A 56 10.06 -11.98 -8.41
N GLN A 57 9.51 -13.18 -8.59
CA GLN A 57 8.97 -14.06 -7.54
C GLN A 57 9.83 -14.14 -6.25
N ASP A 58 11.14 -14.29 -6.38
CA ASP A 58 12.03 -14.56 -5.23
C ASP A 58 12.24 -13.37 -4.28
N GLY A 59 11.87 -12.16 -4.69
CA GLY A 59 12.07 -10.95 -3.89
C GLY A 59 10.87 -10.02 -3.84
N PHE A 60 9.76 -10.38 -4.47
CA PHE A 60 8.58 -9.53 -4.56
C PHE A 60 7.52 -9.95 -3.53
N HIS A 61 7.24 -9.07 -2.58
CA HIS A 61 6.14 -9.24 -1.63
C HIS A 61 5.11 -8.13 -1.81
N LEU A 62 3.85 -8.52 -1.93
CA LEU A 62 2.71 -7.62 -2.03
C LEU A 62 1.92 -7.66 -0.72
N PHE A 63 1.71 -6.49 -0.13
CA PHE A 63 0.77 -6.31 0.96
C PHE A 63 -0.40 -5.47 0.43
N GLU A 64 -1.57 -6.11 0.36
CA GLU A 64 -2.83 -5.45 0.00
C GLU A 64 -3.50 -4.98 1.28
N TYR A 65 -3.76 -3.67 1.37
CA TYR A 65 -4.56 -3.11 2.44
C TYR A 65 -5.95 -2.83 1.86
N ASP A 66 -6.96 -3.52 2.39
CA ASP A 66 -8.35 -3.11 2.17
C ASP A 66 -8.60 -1.91 3.09
N ASP A 67 -8.89 -0.74 2.50
CA ASP A 67 -9.17 0.51 3.24
C ASP A 67 -10.26 0.32 4.31
N ILE A 68 -11.14 -0.68 4.16
CA ILE A 68 -12.16 -1.05 5.15
C ILE A 68 -11.53 -1.48 6.48
N VAL A 69 -10.46 -2.28 6.44
CA VAL A 69 -9.80 -2.81 7.64
C VAL A 69 -8.94 -1.73 8.32
N GLN A 70 -8.35 -0.81 7.55
CA GLN A 70 -7.62 0.33 8.10
C GLN A 70 -8.54 1.33 8.79
N TYR A 71 -9.72 1.61 8.24
CA TYR A 71 -10.69 2.48 8.91
C TYR A 71 -11.16 1.92 10.25
N ASP A 72 -11.44 0.62 10.31
CA ASP A 72 -11.85 -0.06 11.56
C ASP A 72 -10.70 -0.10 12.58
N ALA A 73 -9.47 -0.39 12.14
CA ALA A 73 -8.30 -0.38 13.00
C ALA A 73 -7.96 1.04 13.51
N ASP A 74 -8.12 2.06 12.67
CA ASP A 74 -7.89 3.46 13.05
C ASP A 74 -9.00 3.97 13.99
N GLN A 75 -10.25 3.54 13.83
CA GLN A 75 -11.32 3.81 14.78
C GLN A 75 -11.07 3.15 16.14
N GLU A 76 -10.70 1.87 16.16
CA GLU A 76 -10.43 1.14 17.39
C GLU A 76 -9.22 1.74 18.13
N ASN A 77 -8.14 2.04 17.41
CA ASN A 77 -6.95 2.69 17.97
C ASN A 77 -7.25 4.09 18.49
N SER A 78 -8.08 4.87 17.78
CA SER A 78 -8.51 6.20 18.23
C SER A 78 -9.38 6.12 19.49
N ALA A 79 -10.25 5.12 19.60
CA ALA A 79 -11.09 4.90 20.78
C ALA A 79 -10.27 4.46 22.00
N ILE A 80 -9.26 3.61 21.81
CA ILE A 80 -8.32 3.20 22.88
C ILE A 80 -7.49 4.40 23.35
N LEU A 81 -6.97 5.21 22.43
CA LEU A 81 -6.21 6.42 22.74
C LEU A 81 -7.05 7.45 23.50
N ALA A 82 -8.31 7.66 23.10
CA ALA A 82 -9.24 8.56 23.79
C ALA A 82 -9.52 8.08 25.23
N ASN A 83 -9.78 6.78 25.43
CA ASN A 83 -10.00 6.23 26.77
C ASN A 83 -8.76 6.32 27.68
N LEU A 84 -7.56 6.14 27.13
CA LEU A 84 -6.31 6.29 27.88
C LEU A 84 -6.07 7.73 28.32
N LEU A 85 -6.42 8.72 27.47
CA LEU A 85 -6.33 10.13 27.81
C LEU A 85 -7.35 10.52 28.90
N ASP A 86 -8.60 10.05 28.78
CA ASP A 86 -9.64 10.30 29.79
C ASP A 86 -9.29 9.67 31.15
N GLN A 87 -8.65 8.49 31.18
CA GLN A 87 -8.16 7.88 32.42
C GLN A 87 -7.04 8.69 33.08
N HIS A 88 -6.23 9.39 32.28
CA HIS A 88 -5.12 10.20 32.78
C HIS A 88 -5.59 11.59 33.28
N ASP A 89 -6.71 12.10 32.79
CA ASP A 89 -7.33 13.35 33.24
C ASP A 89 -8.19 13.19 34.51
N GLN A 90 -8.67 11.98 34.82
CA GLN A 90 -9.41 11.68 36.06
C GLN A 90 -8.50 11.41 37.27
N THR A 91 -7.18 11.49 37.12
CA THR A 91 -6.19 11.28 38.19
C THR A 91 -5.60 12.59 38.76
N ILE A 92 -6.41 13.67 38.82
CA ILE A 92 -6.10 14.90 39.57
C ILE A 92 -7.02 15.05 40.78
#